data_AF-A0AAJ2W239-F1
#
_entry.id   AF-A0AAJ2W239-F1
#
_cell.length_a   1.000
_cell.length_b   1.000
_cell.length_c   1.000
_cell.angle_alpha   90.00
_cell.angle_beta   90.00
_cell.angle_gamma   90.00
#
_symmetry.space_group_name_H-M   'P 1'
#
loop_
_entity.id
_entity.type
_entity.pdbx_description
1 polymer ?
#
loop_
_entity_poly.entity_id
_entity_poly.type
_entity_poly.pdbx_seq_one_letter_code
_entity_poly.pdbx_strand_id
1 'polypeptide(L)'
;MNPRAFTLRATLLLGTCLAGPAMAEGVLAQLYAPRPPAGSAFVRVVNPSAESLKVQISNGTMQAIGPSQLASSYAIVKGNEAFSVTLDGKPAGQLQVAPDSFNTLVPQDGKLQVLDDSAGSEDALKAELRFYNLASDCPKGSLAVADGGPVLFADVAPLSTAARAINPVSASLSAGCGKATAEKLALPQLKPGDHYSLFLTGSAAAPVLRGQLSSTDLYAK
;
A
#
# COMPACT_ATOMS: atom_id res chain seq x y z
N MET A 1 15.14 -29.46 -79.00
CA MET A 1 15.80 -28.13 -79.05
C MET A 1 14.75 -27.04 -78.86
N ASN A 2 15.07 -26.10 -77.97
CA ASN A 2 14.36 -24.89 -77.51
C ASN A 2 13.08 -25.01 -76.65
N PRO A 3 13.19 -24.72 -75.33
CA PRO A 3 12.07 -24.60 -74.41
C PRO A 3 11.48 -23.18 -74.43
N ARG A 4 10.17 -23.05 -74.15
CA ARG A 4 9.53 -21.77 -73.83
C ARG A 4 9.24 -21.73 -72.33
N ALA A 5 10.08 -21.00 -71.62
CA ALA A 5 9.90 -20.66 -70.22
C ALA A 5 8.75 -19.65 -70.07
N PHE A 6 7.76 -19.98 -69.24
CA PHE A 6 6.75 -19.04 -68.77
C PHE A 6 7.14 -18.57 -67.36
N THR A 7 7.54 -17.31 -67.26
CA THR A 7 7.88 -16.63 -66.01
C THR A 7 6.60 -16.20 -65.31
N LEU A 8 6.23 -16.85 -64.21
CA LEU A 8 5.11 -16.42 -63.37
C LEU A 8 5.57 -15.31 -62.44
N ARG A 9 5.01 -14.11 -62.60
CA ARG A 9 5.30 -12.93 -61.76
C ARG A 9 4.61 -13.05 -60.42
N ALA A 10 5.40 -12.86 -59.35
CA ALA A 10 4.94 -12.70 -57.99
C ALA A 10 4.17 -11.38 -57.79
N THR A 11 3.16 -11.39 -56.93
CA THR A 11 2.57 -10.18 -56.35
C THR A 11 2.33 -10.46 -54.87
N LEU A 12 3.24 -10.00 -54.03
CA LEU A 12 3.18 -10.11 -52.58
C LEU A 12 2.47 -8.85 -52.05
N LEU A 13 1.26 -9.02 -51.51
CA LEU A 13 0.49 -7.96 -50.87
C LEU A 13 1.10 -7.62 -49.51
N LEU A 14 1.73 -6.46 -49.40
CA LEU A 14 2.11 -5.81 -48.14
C LEU A 14 0.90 -5.06 -47.57
N GLY A 15 0.53 -5.33 -46.33
CA GLY A 15 -0.27 -4.40 -45.54
C GLY A 15 -1.19 -5.06 -44.52
N THR A 16 -0.81 -5.03 -43.25
CA THR A 16 -1.74 -4.82 -42.13
C THR A 16 -0.96 -4.38 -40.90
N CYS A 17 -1.47 -3.33 -40.26
CA CYS A 17 -0.84 -2.56 -39.20
C CYS A 17 -0.65 -3.39 -37.92
N LEU A 18 0.58 -3.44 -37.40
CA LEU A 18 0.86 -3.86 -36.03
C LEU A 18 0.52 -2.70 -35.08
N ALA A 19 -0.70 -2.69 -34.55
CA ALA A 19 -0.96 -2.04 -33.27
C ALA A 19 -0.31 -2.92 -32.18
N GLY A 20 0.87 -2.52 -31.71
CA GLY A 20 1.59 -3.23 -30.65
C GLY A 20 0.79 -3.21 -29.34
N PRO A 21 0.86 -4.29 -28.54
CA PRO A 21 0.12 -4.37 -27.28
C PRO A 21 0.81 -3.50 -26.22
N ALA A 22 0.17 -2.39 -25.83
CA ALA A 22 0.52 -1.60 -24.64
C ALA A 22 0.31 -2.38 -23.30
N MET A 23 0.01 -3.68 -23.37
CA MET A 23 -0.24 -4.55 -22.21
C MET A 23 1.03 -5.11 -21.58
N ALA A 24 2.18 -5.08 -22.27
CA ALA A 24 3.42 -5.70 -21.78
C ALA A 24 4.11 -4.89 -20.66
N GLU A 25 4.00 -3.56 -20.68
CA GLU A 25 4.66 -2.69 -19.70
C GLU A 25 4.05 -2.83 -18.29
N GLY A 26 2.74 -3.07 -18.20
CA GLY A 26 2.04 -3.27 -16.91
C GLY A 26 2.41 -4.58 -16.20
N VAL A 27 2.74 -5.64 -16.95
CA VAL A 27 3.18 -6.93 -16.39
C VAL A 27 4.65 -6.85 -15.93
N LEU A 28 5.48 -6.05 -16.60
CA LEU A 28 6.87 -5.84 -16.18
C LEU A 28 6.99 -4.90 -14.99
N ALA A 29 6.11 -3.90 -14.86
CA ALA A 29 6.02 -3.06 -13.67
C ALA A 29 5.58 -3.85 -12.42
N GLN A 30 4.85 -4.94 -12.58
CA GLN A 30 4.50 -5.88 -11.50
C GLN A 30 5.67 -6.76 -11.03
N LEU A 31 6.75 -6.88 -11.82
CA LEU A 31 7.92 -7.70 -11.44
C LEU A 31 8.83 -7.01 -10.41
N TYR A 32 8.62 -5.72 -10.14
CA TYR A 32 9.37 -4.97 -9.14
C TYR A 32 8.40 -4.39 -8.11
N ALA A 33 8.72 -4.54 -6.83
CA ALA A 33 7.96 -3.90 -5.77
C ALA A 33 7.97 -2.38 -6.01
N PRO A 34 6.88 -1.65 -5.71
CA PRO A 34 6.87 -0.20 -5.77
C PRO A 34 8.07 0.35 -4.99
N ARG A 35 8.93 1.11 -5.65
CA ARG A 35 10.04 1.82 -5.01
C ARG A 35 9.88 3.32 -5.24
N PRO A 36 10.21 4.16 -4.24
CA PRO A 36 10.29 5.58 -4.48
C PRO A 36 11.27 5.85 -5.64
N PRO A 37 11.02 6.88 -6.47
CA PRO A 37 12.05 7.40 -7.36
C PRO A 37 13.32 7.71 -6.57
N ALA A 38 14.49 7.56 -7.18
CA ALA A 38 15.77 7.73 -6.49
C ALA A 38 15.83 9.06 -5.71
N GLY A 39 16.18 8.99 -4.42
CA GLY A 39 16.24 10.16 -3.54
C GLY A 39 14.88 10.68 -3.06
N SER A 40 13.78 9.97 -3.34
CA SER A 40 12.43 10.28 -2.86
C SER A 40 12.00 9.31 -1.75
N ALA A 41 10.88 9.61 -1.11
CA ALA A 41 10.22 8.76 -0.13
C ALA A 41 8.72 8.73 -0.40
N PHE A 42 8.08 7.64 0.01
CA PHE A 42 6.63 7.53 0.03
C PHE A 42 6.09 7.91 1.40
N VAL A 43 5.11 8.82 1.43
CA VAL A 43 4.48 9.29 2.68
C VAL A 43 2.98 9.26 2.55
N ARG A 44 2.27 8.68 3.52
CA ARG A 44 0.81 8.73 3.60
C ARG A 44 0.34 9.16 4.98
N VAL A 45 -0.94 9.50 5.11
CA VAL A 45 -1.59 9.68 6.42
C VAL A 45 -2.60 8.56 6.66
N VAL A 46 -2.63 8.04 7.88
CA VAL A 46 -3.65 7.11 8.37
C VAL A 46 -4.42 7.77 9.50
N ASN A 47 -5.75 7.75 9.40
CA ASN A 47 -6.65 8.25 10.43
C ASN A 47 -7.33 7.06 11.14
N PRO A 48 -6.90 6.71 12.37
CA PRO A 48 -7.51 5.62 13.14
C PRO A 48 -8.82 6.01 13.82
N SER A 49 -9.25 7.27 13.73
CA SER A 49 -10.48 7.76 14.39
C SER A 49 -11.75 7.39 13.62
N ALA A 50 -12.89 7.56 14.27
CA ALA A 50 -14.20 7.37 13.67
C ALA A 50 -14.64 8.56 12.77
N GLU A 51 -13.92 9.68 12.81
CA GLU A 51 -14.25 10.89 12.07
C GLU A 51 -13.51 10.92 10.74
N SER A 52 -14.08 11.59 9.73
CA SER A 52 -13.39 11.82 8.47
C SER A 52 -12.41 12.98 8.58
N LEU A 53 -11.32 12.91 7.82
CA LEU A 53 -10.24 13.88 7.80
C LEU A 53 -9.86 14.17 6.34
N LYS A 54 -9.74 15.45 5.98
CA LYS A 54 -9.13 15.84 4.70
C LYS A 54 -7.63 15.99 4.88
N VAL A 55 -6.86 15.32 4.06
CA VAL A 55 -5.40 15.29 4.11
C VAL A 55 -4.85 15.87 2.83
N GLN A 56 -3.80 16.68 2.96
CA GLN A 56 -2.92 17.04 1.85
C GLN A 56 -1.47 16.94 2.33
N ILE A 57 -0.63 16.25 1.55
CA ILE A 57 0.81 16.12 1.79
C ILE A 57 1.53 16.93 0.72
N SER A 58 2.39 17.85 1.14
CA SER A 58 3.07 18.80 0.25
C SER A 58 2.07 19.55 -0.64
N ASN A 59 2.33 19.60 -1.95
CA ASN A 59 1.45 20.12 -3.00
C ASN A 59 0.59 19.02 -3.68
N GLY A 60 0.47 17.84 -3.07
CA GLY A 60 -0.30 16.72 -3.60
C GLY A 60 -1.81 16.98 -3.62
N THR A 61 -2.56 16.01 -4.16
CA THR A 61 -4.03 16.08 -4.21
C THR A 61 -4.62 15.95 -2.81
N MET A 62 -5.61 16.78 -2.47
CA MET A 62 -6.34 16.64 -1.22
C MET A 62 -7.23 15.39 -1.24
N GLN A 63 -7.13 14.56 -0.21
CA GLN A 63 -7.85 13.29 -0.09
C GLN A 63 -8.71 13.29 1.18
N ALA A 64 -9.91 12.73 1.11
CA ALA A 64 -10.73 12.46 2.27
C ALA A 64 -10.51 11.02 2.75
N ILE A 65 -10.15 10.85 4.02
CA ILE A 65 -9.95 9.55 4.68
C ILE A 65 -10.86 9.45 5.90
N GLY A 66 -11.20 8.24 6.35
CA GLY A 66 -12.11 7.98 7.46
C GLY A 66 -12.45 6.49 7.60
N PRO A 67 -13.54 6.12 8.28
CA PRO A 67 -13.81 4.72 8.64
C PRO A 67 -13.91 3.72 7.47
N SER A 68 -14.27 4.19 6.27
CA SER A 68 -14.33 3.36 5.05
C SER A 68 -13.01 3.29 4.28
N GLN A 69 -12.09 4.22 4.53
CA GLN A 69 -10.78 4.31 3.88
C GLN A 69 -9.84 5.04 4.85
N LEU A 70 -9.14 4.28 5.69
CA LEU A 70 -8.38 4.85 6.81
C LEU A 70 -7.11 5.55 6.35
N ALA A 71 -6.53 5.12 5.22
CA ALA A 71 -5.27 5.64 4.71
C ALA A 71 -5.46 6.43 3.43
N SER A 72 -4.68 7.51 3.25
CA SER A 72 -4.50 8.13 1.95
C SER A 72 -3.65 7.23 1.05
N SER A 73 -3.62 7.50 -0.25
CA SER A 73 -2.50 7.04 -1.08
C SER A 73 -1.18 7.59 -0.55
N TYR A 74 -0.09 6.92 -0.91
CA TYR A 74 1.26 7.44 -0.69
C TYR A 74 1.55 8.59 -1.65
N ALA A 75 1.80 9.77 -1.11
CA ALA A 75 2.42 10.88 -1.81
C ALA A 75 3.92 10.62 -1.97
N ILE A 76 4.50 11.20 -3.02
CA ILE A 76 5.94 11.13 -3.29
C ILE A 76 6.55 12.45 -2.86
N VAL A 77 7.46 12.40 -1.90
CA VAL A 77 8.19 13.56 -1.40
C VAL A 77 9.68 13.35 -1.62
N LYS A 78 10.46 14.43 -1.69
CA LYS A 78 11.91 14.30 -1.70
C LYS A 78 12.43 13.89 -0.34
N GLY A 79 13.32 12.90 -0.31
CA GLY A 79 14.00 12.49 0.90
C GLY A 79 14.95 13.57 1.39
N ASN A 80 15.12 13.68 2.70
CA ASN A 80 15.91 14.71 3.36
C ASN A 80 15.53 16.16 2.98
N GLU A 81 14.33 16.39 2.45
CA GLU A 81 13.76 17.72 2.25
C GLU A 81 12.50 17.87 3.11
N ALA A 82 12.28 19.07 3.64
CA ALA A 82 11.13 19.33 4.47
C ALA A 82 9.85 19.47 3.61
N PHE A 83 8.76 18.81 4.00
CA PHE A 83 7.45 18.91 3.36
C PHE A 83 6.37 19.26 4.38
N SER A 84 5.31 19.94 3.93
CA SER A 84 4.17 20.29 4.78
C SER A 84 3.11 19.20 4.77
N VAL A 85 2.34 19.12 5.86
CA VAL A 85 1.11 18.32 5.92
C VAL A 85 -0.02 19.23 6.39
N THR A 86 -1.14 19.16 5.69
CA THR A 86 -2.35 19.93 5.98
C THR A 86 -3.48 18.95 6.32
N LEU A 87 -4.16 19.20 7.43
CA LEU A 87 -5.32 18.46 7.90
C LEU A 87 -6.53 19.41 7.96
N ASP A 88 -7.62 19.08 7.26
CA ASP A 88 -8.82 19.91 7.12
C ASP A 88 -8.53 21.37 6.74
N GLY A 89 -7.57 21.56 5.82
CA GLY A 89 -7.15 22.89 5.36
C GLY A 89 -6.28 23.66 6.36
N LYS A 90 -5.91 23.08 7.50
CA LYS A 90 -5.02 23.68 8.51
C LYS A 90 -3.65 23.02 8.51
N PRO A 91 -2.55 23.79 8.67
CA PRO A 91 -1.23 23.20 8.84
C PRO A 91 -1.18 22.27 10.05
N ALA A 92 -0.73 21.04 9.85
CA ALA A 92 -0.56 20.03 10.89
C ALA A 92 0.90 19.78 11.26
N GLY A 93 1.83 20.17 10.39
CA GLY A 93 3.27 20.12 10.67
C GLY A 93 4.13 20.24 9.43
N GLN A 94 5.43 20.39 9.67
CA GLN A 94 6.47 20.25 8.66
C GLN A 94 7.37 19.08 9.08
N LEU A 95 7.60 18.16 8.15
CA LEU A 95 8.27 16.89 8.41
C LEU A 95 9.39 16.67 7.40
N GLN A 96 10.32 15.79 7.73
CA GLN A 96 11.41 15.36 6.86
C GLN A 96 11.58 13.85 7.10
N VAL A 97 11.77 13.10 6.01
CA VAL A 97 11.95 11.63 6.06
C VAL A 97 13.17 11.25 5.24
N ALA A 98 13.78 10.10 5.55
CA ALA A 98 14.91 9.59 4.79
C ALA A 98 14.50 9.26 3.34
N PRO A 99 15.40 9.38 2.35
CA PRO A 99 15.15 8.85 1.01
C PRO A 99 14.99 7.33 1.05
N ASP A 100 14.41 6.79 -0.01
CA ASP A 100 14.22 5.35 -0.24
C ASP A 100 13.42 4.66 0.89
N SER A 101 12.50 5.41 1.50
CA SER A 101 11.69 4.96 2.65
C SER A 101 10.20 5.01 2.37
N PHE A 102 9.45 4.23 3.14
CA PHE A 102 8.02 4.34 3.31
C PHE A 102 7.74 4.90 4.70
N ASN A 103 6.83 5.88 4.77
CA ASN A 103 6.42 6.47 6.03
C ASN A 103 4.90 6.59 6.10
N THR A 104 4.32 6.16 7.22
CA THR A 104 2.92 6.39 7.56
C THR A 104 2.83 7.41 8.69
N LEU A 105 2.10 8.50 8.44
CA LEU A 105 1.83 9.54 9.43
C LEU A 105 0.51 9.28 10.13
N VAL A 106 0.48 9.33 11.45
CA VAL A 106 -0.73 9.13 12.26
C VAL A 106 -1.01 10.41 13.07
N PRO A 107 -2.13 11.11 12.83
CA PRO A 107 -2.55 12.21 13.69
C PRO A 107 -2.91 11.68 15.08
N GLN A 108 -2.25 12.23 16.10
CA GLN A 108 -2.48 11.88 17.50
C GLN A 108 -2.21 13.09 18.39
N ASP A 109 -3.16 13.42 19.26
CA ASP A 109 -3.05 14.50 20.25
C ASP A 109 -2.58 15.85 19.64
N GLY A 110 -3.07 16.15 18.43
CA GLY A 110 -2.73 17.37 17.69
C GLY A 110 -1.33 17.37 17.05
N LYS A 111 -0.64 16.23 17.02
CA LYS A 111 0.67 16.04 16.36
C LYS A 111 0.61 14.93 15.33
N LEU A 112 1.61 14.89 14.44
CA LEU A 112 1.81 13.78 13.50
C LEU A 112 2.89 12.86 14.06
N GLN A 113 2.52 11.62 14.38
CA GLN A 113 3.46 10.54 14.67
C GLN A 113 3.94 9.94 13.35
N VAL A 114 5.25 9.73 13.21
CA VAL A 114 5.84 9.11 12.01
C VAL A 114 6.11 7.64 12.32
N LEU A 115 5.49 6.76 11.53
CA LEU A 115 5.77 5.33 11.55
C LEU A 115 6.63 5.01 10.34
N ASP A 116 7.84 4.51 10.59
CA ASP A 116 8.67 3.92 9.54
C ASP A 116 8.08 2.54 9.20
N ASP A 117 7.51 2.44 7.99
CA ASP A 117 6.95 1.21 7.45
C ASP A 117 7.79 0.63 6.30
N SER A 118 9.06 1.03 6.21
CA SER A 118 10.03 0.55 5.20
C SER A 118 10.43 -0.91 5.39
N ALA A 119 10.23 -1.47 6.59
CA ALA A 119 10.40 -2.90 6.82
C ALA A 119 9.34 -3.67 6.04
N GLY A 120 9.75 -4.42 5.03
CA GLY A 120 8.87 -5.08 4.07
C GLY A 120 9.58 -6.09 3.17
N SER A 121 8.81 -6.72 2.31
CA SER A 121 9.29 -7.69 1.32
C SER A 121 9.77 -6.99 0.05
N GLU A 122 11.01 -7.25 -0.33
CA GLU A 122 11.56 -6.90 -1.67
C GLU A 122 11.10 -7.88 -2.76
N ASP A 123 10.43 -8.98 -2.40
CA ASP A 123 9.95 -10.02 -3.31
C ASP A 123 8.60 -9.64 -3.95
N ALA A 124 8.65 -9.09 -5.16
CA ALA A 124 7.49 -8.69 -5.95
C ALA A 124 6.61 -9.86 -6.42
N LEU A 125 7.11 -11.11 -6.32
CA LEU A 125 6.33 -12.30 -6.71
C LEU A 125 5.29 -12.69 -5.64
N LYS A 126 5.28 -11.99 -4.51
CA LYS A 126 4.36 -12.18 -3.39
C LYS A 126 3.55 -10.92 -3.13
N ALA A 127 2.40 -11.12 -2.50
CA ALA A 127 1.70 -10.01 -1.86
C ALA A 127 2.35 -9.74 -0.50
N GLU A 128 2.23 -8.52 0.00
CA GLU A 128 2.65 -8.15 1.34
C GLU A 128 1.44 -7.86 2.23
N LEU A 129 1.43 -8.43 3.42
CA LEU A 129 0.57 -7.94 4.51
C LEU A 129 1.41 -7.04 5.41
N ARG A 130 0.90 -5.85 5.71
CA ARG A 130 1.45 -4.97 6.74
C ARG A 130 0.41 -4.68 7.80
N PHE A 131 0.71 -5.02 9.04
CA PHE A 131 -0.16 -4.84 10.18
C PHE A 131 0.28 -3.63 11.02
N TYR A 132 -0.67 -2.79 11.38
CA TYR A 132 -0.49 -1.58 12.18
C TYR A 132 -1.24 -1.73 13.49
N ASN A 133 -0.56 -1.53 14.61
CA ASN A 133 -1.23 -1.41 15.90
C ASN A 133 -1.48 0.07 16.21
N LEU A 134 -2.70 0.53 15.95
CA LEU A 134 -3.18 1.89 16.18
C LEU A 134 -4.34 1.94 17.20
N ALA A 135 -4.56 0.86 17.96
CA ALA A 135 -5.54 0.85 19.04
C ALA A 135 -5.00 1.66 20.24
N SER A 136 -5.87 2.47 20.86
CA SER A 136 -5.46 3.55 21.78
C SER A 136 -4.78 3.08 23.07
N ASP A 137 -5.08 1.87 23.53
CA ASP A 137 -4.58 1.29 24.78
C ASP A 137 -4.10 -0.16 24.60
N CYS A 138 -3.60 -0.49 23.40
CA CYS A 138 -3.14 -1.83 23.08
C CYS A 138 -1.61 -2.00 23.11
N PRO A 139 -1.00 -2.53 24.19
CA PRO A 139 0.45 -2.67 24.31
C PRO A 139 1.04 -3.73 23.38
N LYS A 140 0.22 -4.71 22.95
CA LYS A 140 0.64 -5.88 22.20
C LYS A 140 -0.47 -6.29 21.24
N GLY A 141 -0.48 -5.66 20.07
CA GLY A 141 -1.39 -6.02 18.98
C GLY A 141 -1.00 -7.35 18.36
N SER A 142 -2.00 -8.14 17.96
CA SER A 142 -1.79 -9.39 17.24
C SER A 142 -2.70 -9.49 16.03
N LEU A 143 -2.26 -10.27 15.05
CA LEU A 143 -3.04 -10.66 13.88
C LEU A 143 -2.84 -12.15 13.63
N ALA A 144 -3.94 -12.88 13.48
CA ALA A 144 -3.93 -14.30 13.16
C ALA A 144 -4.92 -14.62 12.04
N VAL A 145 -4.71 -15.78 11.41
CA VAL A 145 -5.79 -16.43 10.67
C VAL A 145 -6.87 -16.82 11.68
N ALA A 146 -8.12 -16.47 11.38
CA ALA A 146 -9.26 -16.72 12.25
C ALA A 146 -9.47 -18.21 12.54
N ASP A 147 -10.37 -18.51 13.50
CA ASP A 147 -10.77 -19.89 13.84
C ASP A 147 -9.61 -20.79 14.33
N GLY A 148 -8.70 -20.20 15.11
CA GLY A 148 -7.56 -20.93 15.68
C GLY A 148 -6.43 -21.19 14.69
N GLY A 149 -6.41 -20.48 13.56
CA GLY A 149 -5.33 -20.54 12.60
C GLY A 149 -4.01 -19.92 13.11
N PRO A 150 -2.95 -19.99 12.30
CA PRO A 150 -1.63 -19.51 12.70
C PRO A 150 -1.60 -18.01 12.98
N VAL A 151 -0.79 -17.62 13.98
CA VAL A 151 -0.47 -16.22 14.25
C VAL A 151 0.44 -15.70 13.15
N LEU A 152 0.05 -14.57 12.55
CA LEU A 152 0.82 -13.92 11.49
C LEU A 152 1.77 -12.86 12.06
N PHE A 153 1.28 -12.10 13.04
CA PHE A 153 2.03 -11.10 13.80
C PHE A 153 1.67 -11.19 15.28
N ALA A 154 2.67 -11.18 16.14
CA ALA A 154 2.53 -11.22 17.59
C ALA A 154 3.21 -10.00 18.20
N ASP A 155 2.71 -9.54 19.35
CA ASP A 155 3.35 -8.51 20.18
C ASP A 155 3.76 -7.23 19.43
N VAL A 156 2.96 -6.80 18.45
CA VAL A 156 3.21 -5.54 17.73
C VAL A 156 2.95 -4.37 18.68
N ALA A 157 4.00 -3.60 18.97
CA ALA A 157 3.96 -2.48 19.90
C ALA A 157 2.96 -1.40 19.46
N PRO A 158 2.46 -0.54 20.39
CA PRO A 158 1.62 0.59 20.02
C PRO A 158 2.32 1.50 19.00
N LEU A 159 1.56 2.05 18.06
CA LEU A 159 2.07 2.97 17.05
C LEU A 159 3.28 2.39 16.33
N SER A 160 3.16 1.13 15.92
CA SER A 160 4.21 0.41 15.22
C SER A 160 3.61 -0.50 14.16
N THR A 161 4.47 -0.99 13.29
CA THR A 161 4.08 -1.79 12.13
C THR A 161 4.92 -3.06 12.04
N ALA A 162 4.36 -4.10 11.44
CA ALA A 162 5.08 -5.30 11.07
C ALA A 162 4.59 -5.75 9.69
N ALA A 163 5.50 -6.25 8.86
CA ALA A 163 5.17 -6.69 7.51
C ALA A 163 5.69 -8.11 7.25
N ARG A 164 5.01 -8.82 6.35
CA ARG A 164 5.49 -10.10 5.81
C ARG A 164 4.95 -10.34 4.40
N ALA A 165 5.77 -11.00 3.60
CA ALA A 165 5.34 -11.56 2.33
C ALA A 165 4.41 -12.76 2.55
N ILE A 166 3.40 -12.88 1.70
CA ILE A 166 2.49 -14.02 1.65
C ILE A 166 2.28 -14.48 0.20
N ASN A 167 2.00 -15.77 0.02
CA ASN A 167 1.45 -16.22 -1.25
C ASN A 167 -0.01 -15.73 -1.36
N PRO A 168 -0.53 -15.50 -2.58
CA PRO A 168 -1.95 -15.30 -2.81
C PRO A 168 -2.76 -16.46 -2.22
N VAL A 169 -3.51 -16.20 -1.16
CA VAL A 169 -4.33 -17.20 -0.46
C VAL A 169 -5.66 -16.60 -0.05
N SER A 170 -6.68 -17.45 0.07
CA SER A 170 -7.94 -17.09 0.73
C SER A 170 -7.83 -17.38 2.22
N ALA A 171 -8.11 -16.38 3.05
CA ALA A 171 -8.10 -16.49 4.50
C ALA A 171 -9.11 -15.53 5.11
N SER A 172 -9.59 -15.84 6.32
CA SER A 172 -10.20 -14.85 7.20
C SER A 172 -9.20 -14.51 8.29
N LEU A 173 -9.04 -13.22 8.58
CA LEU A 173 -8.10 -12.71 9.57
C LEU A 173 -8.85 -12.13 10.76
N SER A 174 -8.24 -12.20 11.93
CA SER A 174 -8.74 -11.53 13.12
C SER A 174 -7.55 -10.88 13.82
N ALA A 175 -7.73 -9.61 14.20
CA ALA A 175 -6.77 -8.91 15.05
C ALA A 175 -7.23 -8.94 16.50
N GLY A 176 -6.31 -8.81 17.43
CA GLY A 176 -6.62 -8.82 18.84
C GLY A 176 -5.70 -7.95 19.67
N CYS A 177 -6.16 -7.70 20.89
CA CYS A 177 -5.37 -7.09 21.94
C CYS A 177 -5.61 -7.86 23.25
N GLY A 178 -4.61 -8.61 23.71
CA GLY A 178 -4.78 -9.50 24.85
C GLY A 178 -5.88 -10.55 24.60
N LYS A 179 -6.99 -10.46 25.35
CA LYS A 179 -8.11 -11.42 25.27
C LYS A 179 -9.20 -11.02 24.28
N ALA A 180 -9.30 -9.75 23.91
CA ALA A 180 -10.33 -9.28 22.99
C ALA A 180 -9.86 -9.44 21.55
N THR A 181 -10.78 -9.81 20.67
CA THR A 181 -10.53 -9.97 19.24
C THR A 181 -11.57 -9.19 18.44
N ALA A 182 -11.12 -8.58 17.35
CA ALA A 182 -11.98 -7.90 16.40
C ALA A 182 -12.85 -8.91 15.63
N GLU A 183 -13.88 -8.40 14.96
CA GLU A 183 -14.61 -9.20 13.97
C GLU A 183 -13.68 -9.69 12.85
N LYS A 184 -14.04 -10.84 12.28
CA LYS A 184 -13.26 -11.46 11.20
C LYS A 184 -13.29 -10.58 9.95
N LEU A 185 -12.13 -10.36 9.37
CA LEU A 185 -11.95 -9.70 8.09
C LEU A 185 -11.61 -10.76 7.04
N ALA A 186 -12.47 -10.94 6.04
CA ALA A 186 -12.13 -11.74 4.87
C ALA A 186 -11.00 -11.05 4.09
N LEU A 187 -9.87 -11.75 3.89
CA LEU A 187 -8.79 -11.23 3.08
C LEU A 187 -9.25 -11.19 1.61
N PRO A 188 -9.13 -10.04 0.91
CA PRO A 188 -9.45 -10.00 -0.51
C PRO A 188 -8.49 -10.87 -1.31
N GLN A 189 -8.85 -11.19 -2.55
CA GLN A 189 -7.95 -11.90 -3.44
C GLN A 189 -6.79 -10.98 -3.85
N LEU A 190 -5.65 -11.14 -3.16
CA LEU A 190 -4.43 -10.38 -3.43
C LEU A 190 -3.65 -10.98 -4.61
N LYS A 191 -2.96 -10.12 -5.33
CA LYS A 191 -2.06 -10.45 -6.45
C LYS A 191 -0.60 -10.27 -6.01
N PRO A 192 0.35 -10.93 -6.70
CA PRO A 192 1.77 -10.58 -6.58
C PRO A 192 1.98 -9.06 -6.73
N GLY A 193 2.78 -8.47 -5.85
CA GLY A 193 3.05 -7.03 -5.81
C GLY A 193 2.01 -6.19 -5.04
N ASP A 194 0.87 -6.76 -4.64
CA ASP A 194 -0.09 -6.03 -3.80
C ASP A 194 0.47 -5.79 -2.39
N HIS A 195 0.36 -4.55 -1.91
CA HIS A 195 0.63 -4.21 -0.51
C HIS A 195 -0.69 -3.98 0.21
N TYR A 196 -1.08 -4.89 1.10
CA TYR A 196 -2.33 -4.80 1.84
C TYR A 196 -2.07 -4.41 3.30
N SER A 197 -2.61 -3.24 3.67
CA SER A 197 -2.50 -2.70 5.03
C SER A 197 -3.66 -3.19 5.89
N LEU A 198 -3.35 -3.64 7.09
CA LEU A 198 -4.29 -4.11 8.11
C LEU A 198 -4.13 -3.23 9.35
N PHE A 199 -5.17 -2.50 9.71
CA PHE A 199 -5.17 -1.55 10.82
C PHE A 199 -5.97 -2.13 11.98
N LEU A 200 -5.29 -2.36 13.11
CA LEU A 200 -5.94 -2.55 14.40
C LEU A 200 -6.20 -1.16 14.99
N THR A 201 -7.47 -0.83 15.19
CA THR A 201 -7.96 0.43 15.75
C THR A 201 -8.93 0.15 16.90
N GLY A 202 -9.58 1.20 17.43
CA GLY A 202 -10.46 1.07 18.59
C GLY A 202 -9.66 1.02 19.90
N SER A 203 -10.14 0.24 20.85
CA SER A 203 -9.48 0.02 22.15
C SER A 203 -9.08 -1.44 22.34
N ALA A 204 -8.29 -1.73 23.35
CA ALA A 204 -7.93 -3.08 23.76
C ALA A 204 -9.15 -3.91 24.15
N ALA A 205 -10.21 -3.29 24.68
CA ALA A 205 -11.46 -3.98 25.04
C ALA A 205 -12.40 -4.18 23.84
N ALA A 206 -12.35 -3.28 22.86
CA ALA A 206 -13.17 -3.33 21.65
C ALA A 206 -12.29 -3.07 20.40
N PRO A 207 -11.42 -4.02 20.05
CA PRO A 207 -10.52 -3.87 18.91
C PRO A 207 -11.30 -3.96 17.60
N VAL A 208 -10.88 -3.17 16.62
CA VAL A 208 -11.48 -3.13 15.28
C VAL A 208 -10.41 -3.38 14.23
N LEU A 209 -10.63 -4.38 13.38
CA LEU A 209 -9.77 -4.66 12.23
C LEU A 209 -10.37 -4.06 10.96
N ARG A 210 -9.54 -3.34 10.22
CA ARG A 210 -9.84 -2.84 8.87
C ARG A 210 -8.69 -3.17 7.93
N GLY A 211 -9.00 -3.42 6.66
CA GLY A 211 -8.02 -3.74 5.64
C GLY A 211 -8.16 -2.82 4.44
N GLN A 212 -7.04 -2.42 3.85
CA GLN A 212 -7.01 -1.51 2.71
C GLN A 212 -5.84 -1.86 1.79
N LEU A 213 -6.10 -1.93 0.49
CA LEU A 213 -5.04 -2.01 -0.51
C LEU A 213 -4.33 -0.66 -0.60
N SER A 214 -3.00 -0.67 -0.48
CA SER A 214 -2.20 0.54 -0.63
C SER A 214 -2.18 1.00 -2.09
N SER A 215 -2.14 2.31 -2.28
CA SER A 215 -1.94 2.94 -3.58
C SER A 215 -0.95 4.09 -3.45
N THR A 216 -0.37 4.51 -4.57
CA THR A 216 0.57 5.63 -4.65
C THR A 216 -0.02 6.67 -5.59
N ASP A 217 0.17 7.94 -5.25
CA ASP A 217 -0.16 9.03 -6.15
C ASP A 217 0.59 8.89 -7.48
N LEU A 218 -0.05 9.35 -8.55
CA LEU A 218 0.63 9.45 -9.84
C LEU A 218 1.83 10.38 -9.67
N TYR A 219 2.98 9.97 -10.20
CA TYR A 219 4.15 10.83 -10.22
C TYR A 219 3.83 12.08 -11.06
N ALA A 220 3.73 13.24 -10.42
CA ALA A 220 3.64 14.50 -11.12
C ALA A 220 5.00 14.74 -11.81
N LYS A 221 4.99 14.81 -13.14
CA LYS A 221 6.17 15.18 -13.94
C LYS A 221 6.55 16.63 -13.71
#